data_AF-A0A8H3JB54-F1
#
_entry.id   AF-A0A8H3JB54-F1
#
_cell.length_a   1.000
_cell.length_b   1.000
_cell.length_c   1.000
_cell.angle_alpha   90.00
_cell.angle_beta   90.00
_cell.angle_gamma   90.00
#
_symmetry.space_group_name_H-M   'P 1'
#
loop_
_entity.id
_entity.type
_entity.pdbx_description
1 polymer ?
#
loop_
_entity_poly.entity_id
_entity_poly.type
_entity_poly.pdbx_seq_one_letter_code
_entity_poly.pdbx_strand_id
1 'polypeptide(L)'
;MLWVEQPVGTGFSIGEVTAKTQEETAQDFIKFFKNFETTFGIKNYKIYVTGESYAGRYVPYISAAMLNQKDKEYYDLSGALVYDPCIGQFDYTQEEVAAVPFVVENQALLQFNASFLAQLESLDKSCGYADVREKYLTFPPPGNQPAVFFNYTSEANCDVFDMIDNAALANNPCFDIYEVNQQCPLLWDVLSFPTQLVYTPEGAATYFNRSDVKAAIHAPSYVDWAECAVNPVFIGGVEEDGYYNGGPEGEGDLSADPIQHVLPQVIEGTNRVLVANGDFDMIIITNGTLLSIQNMTWNGKLGFQTQPSTPIVITEPDLQYEAVFAANGYAGVDGPQGTMGVQHYERGLMWAETFLSGHMQPEFQPRVTYRHLEWVLGRVNAL
;
A
#
# COMPACT_ATOMS: atom_id res chain seq x y z
N MET A 1 6.16 3.33 18.39
CA MET A 1 5.15 2.91 17.39
C MET A 1 3.78 3.06 18.01
N LEU A 2 2.83 3.58 17.25
CA LEU A 2 1.42 3.71 17.62
C LEU A 2 0.61 3.13 16.45
N TRP A 3 -0.21 2.12 16.72
CA TRP A 3 -1.16 1.56 15.75
C TRP A 3 -2.53 2.16 16.03
N VAL A 4 -3.19 2.68 14.99
CA VAL A 4 -4.45 3.40 15.11
C VAL A 4 -5.44 2.80 14.11
N GLU A 5 -6.55 2.26 14.60
CA GLU A 5 -7.67 1.86 13.75
C GLU A 5 -8.43 3.13 13.36
N GLN A 6 -8.43 3.46 12.08
CA GLN A 6 -9.06 4.66 11.54
C GLN A 6 -9.46 4.42 10.08
N PRO A 7 -10.48 5.12 9.58
CA PRO A 7 -11.35 6.08 10.28
C PRO A 7 -12.44 5.38 11.12
N VAL A 8 -13.42 6.15 11.61
CA VAL A 8 -14.61 5.62 12.29
C VAL A 8 -15.26 4.52 11.43
N GLY A 9 -15.62 3.39 12.06
CA GLY A 9 -16.14 2.20 11.39
C GLY A 9 -15.10 1.08 11.21
N THR A 10 -13.82 1.37 11.40
CA THR A 10 -12.71 0.41 11.24
C THR A 10 -12.39 -0.29 12.56
N GLY A 11 -12.36 -1.63 12.56
CA GLY A 11 -11.99 -2.43 13.74
C GLY A 11 -12.83 -2.08 14.99
N PHE A 12 -12.18 -1.62 16.05
CA PHE A 12 -12.81 -1.16 17.30
C PHE A 12 -13.13 0.34 17.34
N SER A 13 -12.85 1.10 16.27
CA SER A 13 -13.19 2.52 16.19
C SER A 13 -14.67 2.74 15.93
N ILE A 14 -15.44 2.82 17.01
CA ILE A 14 -16.90 2.98 17.01
C ILE A 14 -17.35 4.44 16.78
N GLY A 15 -18.47 4.61 16.08
CA GLY A 15 -19.11 5.90 15.86
C GLY A 15 -20.04 5.88 14.65
N GLU A 16 -20.68 7.02 14.38
CA GLU A 16 -21.41 7.23 13.13
C GLU A 16 -20.40 7.64 12.05
N VAL A 17 -20.37 6.90 10.93
CA VAL A 17 -19.53 7.25 9.78
C VAL A 17 -20.12 8.46 9.10
N THR A 18 -19.39 9.58 9.11
CA THR A 18 -19.83 10.83 8.45
C THR A 18 -18.86 11.31 7.38
N ALA A 19 -17.67 10.71 7.29
CA ALA A 19 -16.60 11.18 6.42
C ALA A 19 -16.95 10.97 4.95
N LYS A 20 -16.62 11.95 4.11
CA LYS A 20 -16.75 11.90 2.65
C LYS A 20 -15.44 12.13 1.93
N THR A 21 -14.42 12.57 2.67
CA THR A 21 -13.12 12.93 2.11
C THR A 21 -12.01 12.58 3.11
N GLN A 22 -10.81 12.33 2.59
CA GLN A 22 -9.58 12.18 3.36
C GLN A 22 -9.26 13.39 4.24
N GLU A 23 -9.65 14.61 3.84
CA GLU A 23 -9.46 15.79 4.67
C GLU A 23 -10.26 15.71 5.98
N GLU A 24 -11.49 15.17 5.94
CA GLU A 24 -12.33 15.01 7.12
C GLU A 24 -11.74 13.97 8.08
N THR A 25 -11.34 12.79 7.56
CA THR A 25 -10.69 11.75 8.37
C THR A 25 -9.35 12.22 8.94
N ALA A 26 -8.56 12.98 8.16
CA ALA A 26 -7.32 13.58 8.64
C ALA A 26 -7.57 14.60 9.77
N GLN A 27 -8.63 15.41 9.70
CA GLN A 27 -8.97 16.30 10.81
C GLN A 27 -9.38 15.54 12.08
N ASP A 28 -10.09 14.42 11.94
CA ASP A 28 -10.44 13.58 13.07
C ASP A 28 -9.20 12.89 13.66
N PHE A 29 -8.26 12.45 12.83
CA PHE A 29 -6.96 11.94 13.27
C PHE A 29 -6.18 13.00 14.05
N ILE A 30 -6.13 14.25 13.58
CA ILE A 30 -5.45 15.36 14.29
C ILE A 30 -6.05 15.57 15.69
N LYS A 31 -7.39 15.57 15.81
CA LYS A 31 -8.07 15.71 17.11
C LYS A 31 -7.76 14.53 18.03
N PHE A 32 -7.83 13.30 17.50
CA PHE A 32 -7.49 12.08 18.23
C PHE A 32 -6.05 12.12 18.73
N PHE A 33 -5.10 12.41 17.83
CA PHE A 33 -3.68 12.38 18.13
C PHE A 33 -3.31 13.42 19.17
N LYS A 34 -3.88 14.63 19.09
CA LYS A 34 -3.71 15.66 20.13
C LYS A 34 -4.21 15.21 21.50
N ASN A 35 -5.36 14.53 21.53
CA ASN A 35 -5.94 14.02 22.76
C ASN A 35 -5.06 12.90 23.35
N PHE A 36 -4.59 11.98 22.51
CA PHE A 36 -3.62 10.95 22.89
C PHE A 36 -2.34 11.57 23.47
N GLU A 37 -1.74 12.52 22.75
CA GLU A 37 -0.54 13.22 23.18
C GLU A 37 -0.72 13.94 24.52
N THR A 38 -1.84 14.66 24.68
CA THR A 38 -2.17 15.35 25.94
C THR A 38 -2.37 14.36 27.08
N THR A 39 -3.08 13.26 26.83
CA THR A 39 -3.38 12.23 27.83
C THR A 39 -2.12 11.55 28.35
N PHE A 40 -1.18 11.26 27.47
CA PHE A 40 0.07 10.56 27.80
C PHE A 40 1.28 11.48 27.99
N GLY A 41 1.09 12.81 27.92
CA GLY A 41 2.17 13.78 28.08
C GLY A 41 3.24 13.72 26.99
N ILE A 42 2.87 13.27 25.80
CA ILE A 42 3.75 13.17 24.62
C ILE A 42 3.74 14.54 23.93
N LYS A 43 4.92 15.15 23.82
CA LYS A 43 5.14 16.43 23.11
C LYS A 43 6.60 16.62 22.76
N ASN A 44 6.88 17.45 21.76
CA ASN A 44 8.22 17.69 21.19
C ASN A 44 8.88 16.42 20.65
N TYR A 45 8.09 15.47 20.16
CA TYR A 45 8.58 14.28 19.48
C TYR A 45 8.61 14.53 17.97
N LYS A 46 9.64 13.98 17.32
CA LYS A 46 9.61 13.80 15.87
C LYS A 46 8.56 12.76 15.53
N ILE A 47 7.68 13.09 14.59
CA ILE A 47 6.59 12.22 14.17
C ILE A 47 6.89 11.68 12.78
N TYR A 48 6.63 10.39 12.59
CA TYR A 48 6.69 9.71 11.31
C TYR A 48 5.35 9.02 11.11
N VAL A 49 4.68 9.31 10.00
CA VAL A 49 3.38 8.71 9.68
C VAL A 49 3.63 7.62 8.65
N THR A 50 3.21 6.40 8.95
CA THR A 50 3.49 5.23 8.12
C THR A 50 2.24 4.41 7.88
N GLY A 51 2.17 3.72 6.76
CA GLY A 51 1.05 2.83 6.43
C GLY A 51 1.31 2.05 5.15
N GLU A 52 0.32 1.31 4.69
CA GLU A 52 0.37 0.53 3.45
C GLU A 52 -0.95 0.59 2.69
N SER A 53 -0.95 0.16 1.42
CA SER A 53 -2.18 0.01 0.64
C SER A 53 -2.92 1.35 0.44
N TYR A 54 -4.21 1.38 0.74
CA TYR A 54 -5.04 2.59 0.77
C TYR A 54 -4.51 3.67 1.74
N ALA A 55 -3.58 3.35 2.64
CA ALA A 55 -2.85 4.37 3.39
C ALA A 55 -1.93 5.24 2.52
N GLY A 56 -1.73 4.89 1.25
CA GLY A 56 -1.29 5.82 0.21
C GLY A 56 -2.13 7.09 0.14
N ARG A 57 -3.42 7.02 0.48
CA ARG A 57 -4.33 8.15 0.68
C ARG A 57 -4.17 8.73 2.09
N TYR A 58 -4.35 7.91 3.12
CA TYR A 58 -4.37 8.38 4.52
C TYR A 58 -3.08 9.08 4.95
N VAL A 59 -1.92 8.47 4.68
CA VAL A 59 -0.62 8.96 5.17
C VAL A 59 -0.30 10.36 4.63
N PRO A 60 -0.37 10.65 3.32
CA PRO A 60 -0.17 12.00 2.80
C PRO A 60 -1.17 13.01 3.35
N TYR A 61 -2.45 12.66 3.45
CA TYR A 61 -3.50 13.56 3.94
C TYR A 61 -3.33 13.90 5.44
N ILE A 62 -3.09 12.90 6.28
CA ILE A 62 -2.78 13.09 7.72
C ILE A 62 -1.49 13.89 7.88
N SER A 63 -0.45 13.55 7.13
CA SER A 63 0.84 14.24 7.16
C SER A 63 0.73 15.71 6.75
N ALA A 64 -0.01 16.01 5.68
CA ALA A 64 -0.27 17.38 5.26
C ALA A 64 -1.09 18.14 6.32
N ALA A 65 -2.09 17.49 6.94
CA ALA A 65 -2.85 18.08 8.03
C ALA A 65 -1.97 18.41 9.25
N MET A 66 -0.99 17.55 9.59
CA MET A 66 0.01 17.82 10.65
C MET A 66 0.88 19.03 10.31
N LEU A 67 1.44 19.09 9.09
CA LEU A 67 2.24 20.24 8.64
C LEU A 67 1.44 21.55 8.69
N ASN A 68 0.15 21.48 8.36
CA ASN A 68 -0.75 22.63 8.36
C ASN A 68 -1.09 23.16 9.76
N GLN A 69 -0.92 22.36 10.83
CA GLN A 69 -1.12 22.84 12.21
C GLN A 69 -0.13 23.94 12.60
N LYS A 70 1.07 23.95 11.98
CA LYS A 70 2.17 24.88 12.32
C LYS A 70 2.52 24.88 13.81
N ASP A 71 2.31 23.74 14.47
CA ASP A 71 2.57 23.52 15.90
C ASP A 71 3.54 22.35 16.05
N LYS A 72 4.82 22.66 16.15
CA LYS A 72 5.90 21.66 16.32
C LYS A 72 5.97 21.07 17.74
N GLU A 73 5.21 21.61 18.70
CA GLU A 73 5.14 20.96 20.01
C GLU A 73 4.37 19.63 19.92
N TYR A 74 3.43 19.49 18.98
CA TYR A 74 2.55 18.32 18.84
C TYR A 74 2.56 17.69 17.44
N TYR A 75 3.03 18.40 16.42
CA TYR A 75 2.96 17.94 15.02
C TYR A 75 4.28 18.19 14.28
N ASP A 76 5.42 17.92 14.91
CA ASP A 76 6.74 17.96 14.24
C ASP A 76 6.96 16.75 13.32
N LEU A 77 6.17 16.70 12.24
CA LEU A 77 6.30 15.71 11.18
C LEU A 77 7.71 15.78 10.59
N SER A 78 8.42 14.65 10.66
CA SER A 78 9.82 14.50 10.28
C SER A 78 10.02 13.53 9.11
N GLY A 79 8.98 12.82 8.67
CA GLY A 79 9.01 11.95 7.50
C GLY A 79 7.75 11.11 7.36
N ALA A 80 7.64 10.38 6.25
CA ALA A 80 6.56 9.45 5.99
C ALA A 80 7.06 8.20 5.27
N LEU A 81 6.36 7.08 5.45
CA LEU A 81 6.66 5.81 4.80
C LEU A 81 5.36 5.17 4.34
N VAL A 82 5.27 4.81 3.07
CA VAL A 82 4.11 4.07 2.57
C VAL A 82 4.54 2.87 1.75
N TYR A 83 3.99 1.71 2.07
CA TYR A 83 4.16 0.46 1.32
C TYR A 83 2.98 0.26 0.37
N ASP A 84 3.29 -0.19 -0.84
CA ASP A 84 2.34 -0.57 -1.89
C ASP A 84 1.12 0.37 -2.01
N PRO A 85 1.34 1.68 -2.23
CA PRO A 85 0.35 2.66 -1.84
C PRO A 85 -0.55 3.14 -2.97
N CYS A 86 -1.84 3.32 -2.70
CA CYS A 86 -2.78 4.04 -3.57
C CYS A 86 -2.45 5.56 -3.55
N ILE A 87 -1.54 6.01 -4.41
CA ILE A 87 -1.09 7.42 -4.46
C ILE A 87 -1.64 8.20 -5.65
N GLY A 88 -2.06 7.49 -6.70
CA GLY A 88 -2.76 8.01 -7.87
C GLY A 88 -4.09 7.28 -8.05
N GLN A 89 -4.68 7.46 -9.24
CA GLN A 89 -5.86 6.75 -9.70
C GLN A 89 -5.56 5.24 -9.79
N PHE A 90 -5.76 4.50 -8.69
CA PHE A 90 -5.23 3.15 -8.54
C PHE A 90 -5.96 2.12 -9.41
N ASP A 91 -7.29 2.20 -9.45
CA ASP A 91 -8.25 1.43 -10.27
C ASP A 91 -7.96 1.51 -11.78
N TYR A 92 -7.21 2.51 -12.23
CA TYR A 92 -6.79 2.62 -13.62
C TYR A 92 -5.28 2.45 -13.79
N THR A 93 -4.48 3.21 -13.05
CA THR A 93 -3.02 3.32 -13.29
C THR A 93 -2.25 2.18 -12.62
N GLN A 94 -2.67 1.79 -11.42
CA GLN A 94 -1.97 0.80 -10.60
C GLN A 94 -2.47 -0.62 -10.85
N GLU A 95 -3.72 -0.75 -11.32
CA GLU A 95 -4.36 -2.01 -11.71
C GLU A 95 -4.30 -2.16 -13.24
N GLU A 96 -5.22 -1.58 -13.99
CA GLU A 96 -5.41 -1.87 -15.42
C GLU A 96 -4.18 -1.62 -16.29
N VAL A 97 -3.58 -0.43 -16.16
CA VAL A 97 -2.43 -0.03 -16.97
C VAL A 97 -1.22 -0.90 -16.67
N ALA A 98 -1.07 -1.46 -15.47
CA ALA A 98 0.12 -2.20 -15.08
C ALA A 98 -0.05 -3.73 -15.13
N ALA A 99 -1.28 -4.24 -15.20
CA ALA A 99 -1.61 -5.65 -15.03
C ALA A 99 -0.97 -6.60 -16.05
N VAL A 100 -1.09 -6.31 -17.35
CA VAL A 100 -0.66 -7.28 -18.38
C VAL A 100 0.87 -7.50 -18.40
N PRO A 101 1.73 -6.47 -18.34
CA PRO A 101 3.18 -6.69 -18.19
C PRO A 101 3.53 -7.48 -16.94
N PHE A 102 2.89 -7.20 -15.80
CA PHE A 102 3.12 -7.92 -14.55
C PHE A 102 2.83 -9.42 -14.71
N VAL A 103 1.72 -9.78 -15.37
CA VAL A 103 1.38 -11.16 -15.68
C VAL A 103 2.41 -11.82 -16.61
N VAL A 104 2.86 -11.11 -17.65
CA VAL A 104 3.85 -11.64 -18.59
C VAL A 104 5.18 -11.92 -17.90
N GLU A 105 5.61 -11.02 -17.01
CA GLU A 105 6.84 -11.17 -16.21
C GLU A 105 6.71 -12.32 -15.19
N ASN A 106 5.53 -12.50 -14.60
CA ASN A 106 5.23 -13.52 -13.61
C ASN A 106 4.53 -14.77 -14.17
N GLN A 107 4.58 -14.98 -15.50
CA GLN A 107 3.90 -16.08 -16.16
C GLN A 107 4.37 -17.47 -15.65
N ALA A 108 5.62 -17.56 -15.16
CA ALA A 108 6.13 -18.77 -14.54
C ALA A 108 5.39 -19.15 -13.24
N LEU A 109 4.82 -18.18 -12.54
CA LEU A 109 4.02 -18.39 -11.33
C LEU A 109 2.53 -18.62 -11.68
N LEU A 110 1.99 -17.78 -12.58
CA LEU A 110 0.55 -17.78 -12.90
C LEU A 110 0.11 -18.89 -13.86
N GLN A 111 1.02 -19.36 -14.72
CA GLN A 111 0.82 -20.50 -15.63
C GLN A 111 -0.43 -20.38 -16.52
N PHE A 112 -0.77 -19.17 -16.98
CA PHE A 112 -1.88 -18.97 -17.90
C PHE A 112 -1.65 -19.62 -19.26
N ASN A 113 -2.72 -20.08 -19.89
CA ASN A 113 -2.61 -20.68 -21.22
C ASN A 113 -2.32 -19.62 -22.30
N ALA A 114 -1.70 -20.05 -23.40
CA ALA A 114 -1.26 -19.14 -24.47
C ALA A 114 -2.40 -18.34 -25.12
N SER A 115 -3.61 -18.90 -25.22
CA SER A 115 -4.75 -18.16 -25.78
C SER A 115 -5.22 -17.03 -24.88
N PHE A 116 -5.20 -17.23 -23.56
CA PHE A 116 -5.58 -16.20 -22.60
C PHE A 116 -4.53 -15.08 -22.55
N LEU A 117 -3.24 -15.42 -22.54
CA LEU A 117 -2.17 -14.42 -22.64
C LEU A 117 -2.29 -13.57 -23.93
N ALA A 118 -2.56 -14.22 -25.07
CA ALA A 118 -2.76 -13.50 -26.32
C ALA A 118 -4.00 -12.58 -26.28
N GLN A 119 -5.05 -12.95 -25.54
CA GLN A 119 -6.20 -12.09 -25.30
C GLN A 119 -5.82 -10.88 -24.45
N LEU A 120 -5.10 -11.08 -23.34
CA LEU A 120 -4.63 -10.00 -22.47
C LEU A 120 -3.73 -9.02 -23.22
N GLU A 121 -2.75 -9.51 -23.98
CA GLU A 121 -1.87 -8.67 -24.81
C GLU A 121 -2.65 -7.91 -25.90
N SER A 122 -3.75 -8.47 -26.40
CA SER A 122 -4.62 -7.78 -27.36
C SER A 122 -5.41 -6.66 -26.67
N LEU A 123 -5.95 -6.92 -25.48
CA LEU A 123 -6.71 -5.94 -24.70
C LEU A 123 -5.82 -4.79 -24.23
N ASP A 124 -4.63 -5.11 -23.73
CA ASP A 124 -3.60 -4.13 -23.33
C ASP A 124 -3.31 -3.09 -24.41
N LYS A 125 -3.32 -3.50 -25.68
CA LYS A 125 -3.17 -2.59 -26.83
C LYS A 125 -4.48 -1.90 -27.19
N SER A 126 -5.59 -2.64 -27.31
CA SER A 126 -6.85 -2.05 -27.78
C SER A 126 -7.50 -1.08 -26.78
N CYS A 127 -7.24 -1.27 -25.49
CA CYS A 127 -7.70 -0.40 -24.41
C CYS A 127 -6.73 0.79 -24.18
N GLY A 128 -5.58 0.81 -24.86
CA GLY A 128 -4.62 1.93 -24.81
C GLY A 128 -3.65 1.90 -23.63
N TYR A 129 -3.68 0.87 -22.79
CA TYR A 129 -2.79 0.73 -21.63
C TYR A 129 -1.32 0.68 -22.03
N ALA A 130 -0.99 -0.06 -23.10
CA ALA A 130 0.36 -0.11 -23.66
C ALA A 130 0.89 1.29 -24.05
N ASP A 131 0.05 2.10 -24.69
CA ASP A 131 0.41 3.44 -25.17
C ASP A 131 0.66 4.39 -23.99
N VAL A 132 -0.11 4.26 -22.89
CA VAL A 132 0.10 5.02 -21.66
C VAL A 132 1.48 4.72 -21.08
N ARG A 133 1.82 3.43 -20.93
CA ARG A 133 3.12 3.02 -20.38
C ARG A 133 4.28 3.47 -21.25
N GLU A 134 4.21 3.23 -22.57
CA GLU A 134 5.28 3.60 -23.51
C GLU A 134 5.56 5.11 -23.47
N LYS A 135 4.51 5.93 -23.34
CA LYS A 135 4.65 7.39 -23.36
C LYS A 135 5.10 7.96 -22.02
N TYR A 136 4.55 7.47 -20.91
CA TYR A 136 4.63 8.17 -19.62
C TYR A 136 5.57 7.51 -18.60
N LEU A 137 5.90 6.23 -18.75
CA LEU A 137 6.91 5.56 -17.92
C LEU A 137 8.34 5.82 -18.46
N THR A 138 8.64 7.08 -18.77
CA THR A 138 9.95 7.52 -19.28
C THR A 138 10.60 8.50 -18.32
N PHE A 139 11.94 8.55 -18.29
CA PHE A 139 12.70 9.37 -17.36
C PHE A 139 13.65 10.31 -18.12
N PRO A 140 13.43 11.64 -18.14
CA PRO A 140 12.30 12.37 -17.53
C PRO A 140 10.96 12.12 -18.24
N PRO A 141 9.82 12.38 -17.57
CA PRO A 141 8.51 12.24 -18.20
C PRO A 141 8.27 13.37 -19.22
N PRO A 142 7.53 13.12 -20.31
CA PRO A 142 7.33 14.11 -21.38
C PRO A 142 6.34 15.22 -21.00
N GLY A 143 5.54 15.01 -19.95
CA GLY A 143 4.49 15.92 -19.48
C GLY A 143 3.46 15.19 -18.63
N ASN A 144 2.50 15.92 -18.08
CA ASN A 144 1.44 15.35 -17.26
C ASN A 144 0.61 14.33 -18.05
N GLN A 145 0.16 13.30 -17.33
CA GLN A 145 -0.78 12.31 -17.84
C GLN A 145 -2.19 12.92 -17.91
N PRO A 146 -3.05 12.46 -18.83
CA PRO A 146 -4.46 12.84 -18.82
C PRO A 146 -5.12 12.34 -17.53
N ALA A 147 -6.10 13.10 -17.02
CA ALA A 147 -6.99 12.59 -15.98
C ALA A 147 -7.95 11.57 -16.62
N VAL A 148 -7.83 10.32 -16.20
CA VAL A 148 -8.64 9.20 -16.66
C VAL A 148 -9.17 8.51 -15.40
N PHE A 149 -10.41 8.05 -15.45
CA PHE A 149 -11.07 7.26 -14.41
C PHE A 149 -11.54 5.99 -15.08
N PHE A 150 -11.43 4.84 -14.42
CA PHE A 150 -11.92 3.61 -15.01
C PHE A 150 -13.44 3.53 -14.88
N ASN A 151 -14.14 3.26 -15.98
CA ASN A 151 -15.58 3.11 -15.96
C ASN A 151 -15.98 1.65 -16.13
N TYR A 152 -16.20 0.97 -15.00
CA TYR A 152 -16.63 -0.44 -14.96
C TYR A 152 -17.87 -0.76 -15.80
N THR A 153 -18.71 0.22 -16.15
CA THR A 153 -19.88 -0.02 -17.02
C THR A 153 -19.53 0.08 -18.51
N SER A 154 -18.90 1.18 -18.94
CA SER A 154 -18.61 1.39 -20.37
C SER A 154 -17.33 0.71 -20.84
N GLU A 155 -16.43 0.40 -19.91
CA GLU A 155 -15.10 -0.15 -20.16
C GLU A 155 -14.94 -1.57 -19.59
N ALA A 156 -16.04 -2.26 -19.25
CA ALA A 156 -16.03 -3.62 -18.71
C ALA A 156 -15.19 -4.65 -19.51
N ASN A 157 -15.04 -4.46 -20.83
CA ASN A 157 -14.19 -5.35 -21.65
C ASN A 157 -12.69 -5.09 -21.49
N CYS A 158 -12.32 -3.97 -20.88
CA CYS A 158 -10.97 -3.52 -20.61
C CYS A 158 -10.58 -3.72 -19.14
N ASP A 159 -11.45 -4.33 -18.33
CA ASP A 159 -11.15 -4.74 -16.96
C ASP A 159 -10.23 -5.97 -16.99
N VAL A 160 -8.98 -5.73 -17.36
CA VAL A 160 -7.98 -6.79 -17.51
C VAL A 160 -7.51 -7.24 -16.14
N PHE A 161 -7.54 -6.36 -15.14
CA PHE A 161 -7.19 -6.67 -13.77
C PHE A 161 -8.10 -7.77 -13.19
N ASP A 162 -9.42 -7.60 -13.20
CA ASP A 162 -10.33 -8.63 -12.66
C ASP A 162 -10.30 -9.89 -13.52
N MET A 163 -10.12 -9.77 -14.84
CA MET A 163 -9.94 -10.93 -15.71
C MET A 163 -8.73 -11.78 -15.27
N ILE A 164 -7.64 -11.13 -14.88
CA ILE A 164 -6.41 -11.79 -14.42
C ILE A 164 -6.62 -12.42 -13.05
N ASP A 165 -7.16 -11.67 -12.07
CA ASP A 165 -7.36 -12.17 -10.71
C ASP A 165 -8.29 -13.39 -10.70
N ASN A 166 -9.43 -13.30 -11.39
CA ASN A 166 -10.37 -14.42 -11.51
C ASN A 166 -9.72 -15.65 -12.17
N ALA A 167 -8.88 -15.46 -13.18
CA ALA A 167 -8.16 -16.56 -13.82
C ALA A 167 -7.08 -17.16 -12.90
N ALA A 168 -6.39 -16.34 -12.11
CA ALA A 168 -5.39 -16.77 -11.15
C ALA A 168 -6.02 -17.62 -10.04
N LEU A 169 -7.14 -17.15 -9.44
CA LEU A 169 -7.94 -17.90 -8.48
C LEU A 169 -8.45 -19.24 -9.04
N ALA A 170 -8.88 -19.25 -10.31
CA ALA A 170 -9.37 -20.47 -10.95
C ALA A 170 -8.26 -21.52 -11.13
N ASN A 171 -7.01 -21.08 -11.37
CA ASN A 171 -5.85 -21.95 -11.52
C ASN A 171 -5.25 -22.40 -10.19
N ASN A 172 -5.20 -21.49 -9.21
CA ASN A 172 -4.66 -21.70 -7.89
C ASN A 172 -5.71 -21.28 -6.84
N PRO A 173 -6.41 -22.23 -6.19
CA PRO A 173 -7.43 -21.90 -5.19
C PRO A 173 -6.85 -21.30 -3.90
N CYS A 174 -5.52 -21.26 -3.78
CA CYS A 174 -4.79 -20.58 -2.70
C CYS A 174 -4.02 -19.37 -3.24
N PHE A 175 -4.42 -18.84 -4.40
CA PHE A 175 -3.85 -17.61 -4.94
C PHE A 175 -4.05 -16.48 -3.96
N ASP A 176 -2.99 -15.69 -3.80
CA ASP A 176 -2.98 -14.49 -3.00
C ASP A 176 -2.62 -13.31 -3.90
N ILE A 177 -3.58 -12.40 -4.07
CA ILE A 177 -3.37 -11.17 -4.85
C ILE A 177 -2.33 -10.27 -4.19
N TYR A 178 -2.12 -10.42 -2.88
CA TYR A 178 -1.13 -9.67 -2.11
C TYR A 178 0.28 -10.26 -2.22
N GLU A 179 0.45 -11.51 -2.66
CA GLU A 179 1.76 -12.18 -2.80
C GLU A 179 1.63 -13.33 -3.84
N VAL A 180 1.84 -13.00 -5.12
CA VAL A 180 1.50 -13.92 -6.24
C VAL A 180 2.36 -15.19 -6.30
N ASN A 181 3.41 -15.29 -5.50
CA ASN A 181 4.25 -16.49 -5.41
C ASN A 181 3.71 -17.55 -4.43
N GLN A 182 2.63 -17.26 -3.70
CA GLN A 182 2.04 -18.20 -2.75
C GLN A 182 1.36 -19.39 -3.45
N GLN A 183 1.48 -20.57 -2.85
CA GLN A 183 0.88 -21.81 -3.33
C GLN A 183 0.17 -22.54 -2.19
N CYS A 184 -0.75 -23.43 -2.56
CA CYS A 184 -1.44 -24.28 -1.60
C CYS A 184 -0.48 -25.07 -0.69
N PRO A 185 -0.86 -25.33 0.58
CA PRO A 185 -2.21 -25.16 1.15
C PRO A 185 -2.58 -23.71 1.52
N LEU A 186 -3.87 -23.38 1.47
CA LEU A 186 -4.40 -22.13 2.03
C LEU A 186 -4.22 -22.18 3.55
N LEU A 187 -3.28 -21.39 4.05
CA LEU A 187 -3.07 -21.21 5.48
C LEU A 187 -4.09 -20.19 6.01
N TRP A 188 -4.39 -20.27 7.30
CA TRP A 188 -5.16 -19.25 8.00
C TRP A 188 -4.22 -18.47 8.90
N ASP A 189 -4.49 -17.19 9.09
CA ASP A 189 -3.81 -16.35 10.07
C ASP A 189 -4.78 -15.98 11.21
N VAL A 190 -4.23 -15.43 12.28
CA VAL A 190 -4.97 -15.12 13.51
C VAL A 190 -5.98 -13.97 13.35
N LEU A 191 -5.90 -13.20 12.27
CA LEU A 191 -6.80 -12.12 11.88
C LEU A 191 -7.89 -12.60 10.90
N SER A 192 -7.78 -13.82 10.38
CA SER A 192 -8.73 -14.48 9.48
C SER A 192 -8.81 -13.88 8.07
N PHE A 193 -7.73 -13.22 7.64
CA PHE A 193 -7.58 -12.59 6.33
C PHE A 193 -6.22 -13.01 5.72
N PRO A 194 -6.04 -14.30 5.38
CA PRO A 194 -4.73 -14.80 4.97
C PRO A 194 -4.35 -14.44 3.53
N THR A 195 -5.35 -14.15 2.71
CA THR A 195 -5.25 -13.69 1.32
C THR A 195 -6.44 -12.75 1.07
N GLN A 196 -6.88 -12.56 -0.17
CA GLN A 196 -8.20 -11.98 -0.45
C GLN A 196 -9.41 -12.79 0.04
N LEU A 197 -9.19 -14.02 0.54
CA LEU A 197 -10.23 -14.87 1.10
C LEU A 197 -10.27 -14.75 2.63
N VAL A 198 -11.45 -14.43 3.18
CA VAL A 198 -11.68 -14.49 4.64
C VAL A 198 -11.85 -15.94 5.08
N TYR A 199 -10.97 -16.43 5.95
CA TYR A 199 -10.95 -17.83 6.38
C TYR A 199 -10.58 -18.01 7.86
N THR A 200 -11.44 -18.72 8.59
CA THR A 200 -11.17 -19.21 9.95
C THR A 200 -11.51 -20.71 10.01
N PRO A 201 -10.57 -21.60 10.39
CA PRO A 201 -10.86 -23.02 10.50
C PRO A 201 -11.78 -23.34 11.67
N GLU A 202 -12.44 -24.49 11.60
CA GLU A 202 -13.32 -24.97 12.68
C GLU A 202 -12.58 -25.05 14.02
N GLY A 203 -13.18 -24.45 15.06
CA GLY A 203 -12.60 -24.41 16.40
C GLY A 203 -11.58 -23.29 16.64
N ALA A 204 -11.20 -22.53 15.61
CA ALA A 204 -10.47 -21.28 15.78
C ALA A 204 -11.43 -20.09 15.88
N ALA A 205 -10.89 -18.95 16.31
CA ALA A 205 -11.56 -17.67 16.31
C ALA A 205 -10.55 -16.59 15.94
N THR A 206 -11.01 -15.54 15.26
CA THR A 206 -10.22 -14.32 15.06
C THR A 206 -9.70 -13.83 16.40
N TYR A 207 -8.40 -13.56 16.49
CA TYR A 207 -7.69 -13.30 17.74
C TYR A 207 -8.29 -12.13 18.51
N PHE A 208 -8.57 -11.03 17.80
CA PHE A 208 -9.21 -9.85 18.38
C PHE A 208 -10.67 -10.10 18.80
N ASN A 209 -11.30 -11.18 18.35
CA ASN A 209 -12.64 -11.60 18.79
C ASN A 209 -12.67 -12.43 20.07
N ARG A 210 -11.51 -12.86 20.58
CA ARG A 210 -11.46 -13.57 21.86
C ARG A 210 -11.82 -12.62 23.01
N SER A 211 -12.71 -13.09 23.89
CA SER A 211 -13.18 -12.30 25.03
C SER A 211 -12.06 -11.89 26.00
N ASP A 212 -11.06 -12.74 26.20
CA ASP A 212 -9.89 -12.44 27.04
C ASP A 212 -8.98 -11.39 26.39
N VAL A 213 -8.81 -11.43 25.06
CA VAL A 213 -8.08 -10.41 24.30
C VAL A 213 -8.80 -9.06 24.35
N LYS A 214 -10.12 -9.02 24.07
CA LYS A 214 -10.91 -7.79 24.17
C LYS A 214 -10.81 -7.15 25.56
N ALA A 215 -10.92 -7.97 26.61
CA ALA A 215 -10.78 -7.51 27.98
C ALA A 215 -9.37 -6.95 28.27
N ALA A 216 -8.32 -7.60 27.76
CA ALA A 216 -6.93 -7.20 27.98
C ALA A 216 -6.56 -5.87 27.31
N ILE A 217 -7.12 -5.57 26.14
CA ILE A 217 -6.87 -4.33 25.40
C ILE A 217 -7.94 -3.26 25.63
N HIS A 218 -8.89 -3.53 26.54
CA HIS A 218 -10.03 -2.66 26.81
C HIS A 218 -10.91 -2.36 25.58
N ALA A 219 -11.01 -3.31 24.65
CA ALA A 219 -11.86 -3.19 23.48
C ALA A 219 -13.34 -3.46 23.83
N PRO A 220 -14.30 -2.88 23.07
CA PRO A 220 -15.72 -3.13 23.26
C PRO A 220 -16.07 -4.62 23.11
N SER A 221 -16.68 -5.21 24.14
CA SER A 221 -17.02 -6.65 24.14
C SER A 221 -18.10 -7.03 23.13
N TYR A 222 -18.85 -6.05 22.61
CA TYR A 222 -19.98 -6.23 21.70
C TYR A 222 -19.64 -5.98 20.23
N VAL A 223 -18.42 -5.55 19.93
CA VAL A 223 -17.95 -5.35 18.55
C VAL A 223 -17.30 -6.63 18.10
N ASP A 224 -17.75 -7.20 16.99
CA ASP A 224 -17.01 -8.25 16.28
C ASP A 224 -16.01 -7.58 15.35
N TRP A 225 -14.73 -7.78 15.65
CA TRP A 225 -13.61 -7.22 14.92
C TRP A 225 -13.42 -7.96 13.60
N ALA A 226 -13.07 -7.21 12.56
CA ALA A 226 -12.65 -7.70 11.26
C ALA A 226 -11.47 -6.84 10.77
N GLU A 227 -10.58 -7.44 9.96
CA GLU A 227 -9.41 -6.76 9.37
C GLU A 227 -9.83 -5.50 8.61
N CYS A 228 -10.80 -5.66 7.70
CA CYS A 228 -11.40 -4.59 6.92
C CYS A 228 -12.81 -4.26 7.47
N ALA A 229 -13.19 -2.99 7.39
CA ALA A 229 -14.53 -2.55 7.78
C ALA A 229 -15.59 -3.22 6.92
N VAL A 230 -16.63 -3.77 7.57
CA VAL A 230 -17.73 -4.48 6.87
C VAL A 230 -18.68 -3.51 6.17
N ASN A 231 -18.72 -2.25 6.62
CA ASN A 231 -19.53 -1.18 6.03
C ASN A 231 -18.62 -0.06 5.51
N PRO A 232 -19.09 0.75 4.54
CA PRO A 232 -18.34 1.88 4.03
C PRO A 232 -17.86 2.82 5.15
N VAL A 233 -16.59 3.20 5.06
CA VAL A 233 -15.97 4.19 5.96
C VAL A 233 -15.95 5.60 5.37
N PHE A 234 -16.35 5.72 4.11
CA PHE A 234 -16.68 6.97 3.43
C PHE A 234 -18.10 6.89 2.88
N ILE A 235 -18.82 8.02 2.92
CA ILE A 235 -20.23 8.12 2.53
C ILE A 235 -20.48 9.20 1.47
N GLY A 236 -19.52 9.39 0.56
CA GLY A 236 -19.64 10.33 -0.56
C GLY A 236 -20.31 9.71 -1.79
N GLY A 237 -21.16 10.46 -2.49
CA GLY A 237 -21.82 9.97 -3.72
C GLY A 237 -23.18 9.31 -3.47
N VAL A 238 -23.59 8.43 -4.40
CA VAL A 238 -24.87 7.72 -4.34
C VAL A 238 -24.64 6.35 -3.71
N GLU A 239 -25.55 5.94 -2.83
CA GLU A 239 -25.54 4.58 -2.29
C GLU A 239 -26.12 3.60 -3.31
N GLU A 240 -25.34 2.62 -3.74
CA GLU A 240 -25.68 1.56 -4.66
C GLU A 240 -25.19 0.23 -4.08
N ASP A 241 -26.09 -0.77 -4.01
CA ASP A 241 -25.80 -2.10 -3.44
C ASP A 241 -25.17 -2.09 -2.02
N GLY A 242 -25.46 -1.05 -1.23
CA GLY A 242 -24.98 -0.89 0.15
C GLY A 242 -23.63 -0.19 0.28
N TYR A 243 -23.05 0.27 -0.84
CA TYR A 243 -21.78 1.00 -0.91
C TYR A 243 -21.99 2.37 -1.55
N TYR A 244 -21.13 3.33 -1.21
CA TYR A 244 -21.18 4.68 -1.76
C TYR A 244 -20.24 4.78 -2.96
N ASN A 245 -20.78 5.12 -4.14
CA ASN A 245 -20.04 5.09 -5.41
C ASN A 245 -19.39 6.43 -5.82
N GLY A 246 -19.28 7.37 -4.89
CA GLY A 246 -18.71 8.69 -5.18
C GLY A 246 -17.19 8.65 -5.28
N GLY A 247 -16.63 9.67 -5.92
CA GLY A 247 -15.18 9.90 -5.92
C GLY A 247 -14.50 9.47 -7.20
N PRO A 248 -13.17 9.64 -7.28
CA PRO A 248 -12.39 9.28 -8.45
C PRO A 248 -12.40 7.77 -8.70
N GLU A 249 -12.40 6.95 -7.65
CA GLU A 249 -12.27 5.49 -7.72
C GLU A 249 -13.54 4.74 -7.27
N GLY A 250 -14.65 5.46 -7.05
CA GLY A 250 -15.95 4.84 -6.75
C GLY A 250 -16.10 4.28 -5.33
N GLU A 251 -15.22 4.62 -4.39
CA GLU A 251 -15.21 4.10 -3.01
C GLU A 251 -15.88 5.03 -1.97
N GLY A 252 -16.54 6.09 -2.44
CA GLY A 252 -17.19 7.10 -1.61
C GLY A 252 -16.23 8.15 -1.03
N ASP A 253 -14.92 7.99 -1.25
CA ASP A 253 -13.90 9.00 -0.98
C ASP A 253 -13.85 10.03 -2.11
N LEU A 254 -14.31 11.25 -1.83
CA LEU A 254 -14.35 12.34 -2.81
C LEU A 254 -13.03 13.13 -2.91
N SER A 255 -11.98 12.71 -2.21
CA SER A 255 -10.69 13.38 -2.24
C SER A 255 -9.96 13.23 -3.57
N ALA A 256 -9.05 14.16 -3.83
CA ALA A 256 -8.15 14.08 -4.95
C ALA A 256 -7.01 13.07 -4.67
N ASP A 257 -6.38 12.58 -5.73
CA ASP A 257 -5.20 11.75 -5.57
C ASP A 257 -4.07 12.45 -4.78
N PRO A 258 -3.38 11.73 -3.89
CA PRO A 258 -2.25 12.24 -3.15
C PRO A 258 -1.19 12.93 -4.01
N ILE A 259 -0.86 12.37 -5.18
CA ILE A 259 0.13 12.93 -6.12
C ILE A 259 -0.22 14.32 -6.63
N GLN A 260 -1.49 14.75 -6.58
CA GLN A 260 -1.90 16.04 -7.12
C GLN A 260 -1.43 17.19 -6.23
N HIS A 261 -1.52 17.04 -4.90
CA HIS A 261 -1.26 18.12 -3.96
C HIS A 261 -0.58 17.69 -2.64
N VAL A 262 -1.17 16.74 -1.91
CA VAL A 262 -0.77 16.48 -0.51
C VAL A 262 0.55 15.71 -0.40
N LEU A 263 0.82 14.74 -1.28
CA LEU A 263 2.10 14.02 -1.26
C LEU A 263 3.27 14.94 -1.64
N PRO A 264 3.21 15.79 -2.69
CA PRO A 264 4.20 16.84 -2.94
C PRO A 264 4.45 17.73 -1.72
N GLN A 265 3.39 18.20 -1.05
CA GLN A 265 3.51 19.02 0.15
C GLN A 265 4.32 18.31 1.26
N VAL A 266 4.08 17.02 1.47
CA VAL A 266 4.76 16.22 2.50
C VAL A 266 6.22 15.96 2.14
N ILE A 267 6.50 15.65 0.86
CA ILE A 267 7.87 15.49 0.34
C ILE A 267 8.66 16.77 0.55
N GLU A 268 8.12 17.92 0.14
CA GLU A 268 8.79 19.22 0.24
C GLU A 268 8.95 19.67 1.70
N GLY A 269 7.95 19.40 2.54
CA GLY A 269 7.95 19.76 3.96
C GLY A 269 8.93 18.97 4.81
N THR A 270 9.22 17.71 4.44
CA THR A 270 10.02 16.79 5.28
C THR A 270 11.36 16.40 4.65
N ASN A 271 11.46 16.36 3.31
CA ASN A 271 12.57 15.76 2.57
C ASN A 271 12.92 14.34 3.03
N ARG A 272 11.92 13.60 3.52
CA ARG A 272 12.08 12.29 4.16
C ARG A 272 10.83 11.43 3.96
N VAL A 273 10.42 11.28 2.70
CA VAL A 273 9.31 10.39 2.32
C VAL A 273 9.88 9.16 1.61
N LEU A 274 9.42 7.98 2.01
CA LEU A 274 9.72 6.71 1.33
C LEU A 274 8.41 6.12 0.80
N VAL A 275 8.38 5.86 -0.50
CA VAL A 275 7.36 5.05 -1.17
C VAL A 275 8.02 3.75 -1.58
N ALA A 276 7.50 2.60 -1.17
CA ALA A 276 8.03 1.31 -1.59
C ALA A 276 6.95 0.41 -2.17
N ASN A 277 7.32 -0.48 -3.09
CA ASN A 277 6.45 -1.54 -3.60
C ASN A 277 7.15 -2.91 -3.56
N GLY A 278 6.37 -3.97 -3.38
CA GLY A 278 6.80 -5.35 -3.55
C GLY A 278 6.72 -5.79 -5.02
N ASP A 279 7.70 -6.56 -5.49
CA ASP A 279 7.72 -7.10 -6.86
C ASP A 279 6.66 -8.19 -7.12
N PHE A 280 6.07 -8.75 -6.05
CA PHE A 280 5.00 -9.75 -6.11
C PHE A 280 3.65 -9.25 -5.61
N ASP A 281 3.50 -7.95 -5.36
CA ASP A 281 2.20 -7.35 -5.13
C ASP A 281 1.44 -7.18 -6.45
N MET A 282 0.30 -7.86 -6.58
CA MET A 282 -0.59 -7.67 -7.72
C MET A 282 -1.65 -6.60 -7.46
N ILE A 283 -2.15 -6.43 -6.23
CA ILE A 283 -3.23 -5.47 -5.97
C ILE A 283 -2.76 -4.03 -6.23
N ILE A 284 -1.50 -3.70 -5.93
CA ILE A 284 -0.90 -2.39 -6.23
C ILE A 284 0.45 -2.56 -6.94
N ILE A 285 0.38 -2.70 -8.26
CA ILE A 285 1.54 -3.09 -9.07
C ILE A 285 2.64 -2.01 -9.05
N THR A 286 3.87 -2.45 -8.78
CA THR A 286 5.09 -1.61 -8.71
C THR A 286 5.22 -0.61 -9.87
N ASN A 287 5.06 -1.07 -11.11
CA ASN A 287 5.16 -0.21 -12.30
C ASN A 287 4.06 0.84 -12.37
N GLY A 288 2.86 0.53 -11.86
CA GLY A 288 1.77 1.49 -11.73
C GLY A 288 2.09 2.57 -10.71
N THR A 289 2.69 2.23 -9.57
CA THR A 289 3.15 3.22 -8.59
C THR A 289 4.24 4.13 -9.17
N LEU A 290 5.21 3.58 -9.90
CA LEU A 290 6.21 4.40 -10.63
C LEU A 290 5.55 5.31 -11.67
N LEU A 291 4.56 4.82 -12.40
CA LEU A 291 3.81 5.61 -13.36
C LEU A 291 3.06 6.78 -12.68
N SER A 292 2.44 6.53 -11.52
CA SER A 292 1.84 7.57 -10.68
C SER A 292 2.87 8.62 -10.24
N ILE A 293 4.08 8.20 -9.82
CA ILE A 293 5.18 9.13 -9.49
C ILE A 293 5.61 9.95 -10.71
N GLN A 294 5.64 9.38 -11.91
CA GLN A 294 5.95 10.12 -13.14
C GLN A 294 4.90 11.19 -13.49
N ASN A 295 3.70 11.13 -12.91
CA ASN A 295 2.67 12.17 -13.00
C ASN A 295 2.71 13.20 -11.86
N MET A 296 3.57 13.02 -10.87
CA MET A 296 3.69 13.92 -9.72
C MET A 296 4.71 15.03 -9.98
N THR A 297 4.36 16.28 -9.68
CA THR A 297 5.32 17.40 -9.66
C THR A 297 5.67 17.75 -8.23
N TRP A 298 6.96 17.73 -7.90
CA TRP A 298 7.47 18.18 -6.59
C TRP A 298 8.83 18.87 -6.77
N ASN A 299 9.14 19.82 -5.89
CA ASN A 299 10.38 20.59 -5.91
C ASN A 299 10.71 21.16 -7.32
N GLY A 300 9.67 21.56 -8.06
CA GLY A 300 9.77 22.23 -9.37
C GLY A 300 10.02 21.32 -10.58
N LYS A 301 9.92 19.99 -10.45
CA LYS A 301 10.11 19.05 -11.56
C LYS A 301 9.02 17.96 -11.55
N LEU A 302 8.57 17.58 -12.75
CA LEU A 302 7.64 16.48 -12.97
C LEU A 302 8.39 15.15 -13.00
N GLY A 303 7.98 14.18 -12.18
CA GLY A 303 8.53 12.83 -12.13
C GLY A 303 10.01 12.75 -11.81
N PHE A 304 10.52 11.54 -11.64
CA PHE A 304 11.95 11.29 -11.59
C PHE A 304 12.61 11.67 -12.92
N GLN A 305 13.78 12.30 -12.83
CA GLN A 305 14.53 12.73 -14.02
C GLN A 305 15.46 11.64 -14.55
N THR A 306 15.72 10.61 -13.75
CA THR A 306 16.56 9.46 -14.12
C THR A 306 15.88 8.18 -13.68
N GLN A 307 16.08 7.11 -14.45
CA GLN A 307 15.51 5.80 -14.16
C GLN A 307 16.10 5.21 -12.86
N PRO A 308 15.25 4.68 -11.95
CA PRO A 308 15.69 3.89 -10.80
C PRO A 308 16.61 2.74 -11.22
N SER A 309 17.73 2.58 -10.53
CA SER A 309 18.73 1.55 -10.87
C SER A 309 19.71 1.20 -9.74
N THR A 310 19.68 1.93 -8.63
CA THR A 310 20.64 1.69 -7.54
C THR A 310 20.19 0.46 -6.75
N PRO A 311 21.02 -0.58 -6.56
CA PRO A 311 20.60 -1.77 -5.82
C PRO A 311 20.41 -1.46 -4.32
N ILE A 312 19.49 -2.17 -3.68
CA ILE A 312 19.38 -2.30 -2.22
C ILE A 312 20.17 -3.54 -1.81
N VAL A 313 21.21 -3.36 -0.99
CA VAL A 313 22.07 -4.48 -0.55
C VAL A 313 21.93 -4.65 0.96
N ILE A 314 21.35 -5.78 1.36
CA ILE A 314 21.17 -6.15 2.76
C ILE A 314 22.39 -6.94 3.24
N THR A 315 23.10 -6.34 4.18
CA THR A 315 24.32 -6.88 4.81
C THR A 315 24.06 -7.43 6.20
N GLU A 316 22.89 -7.15 6.75
CA GLU A 316 22.43 -7.61 8.06
C GLU A 316 22.24 -9.13 8.05
N PRO A 317 22.69 -9.83 9.11
CA PRO A 317 22.38 -11.24 9.28
C PRO A 317 20.88 -11.45 9.51
N ASP A 318 20.40 -12.67 9.32
CA ASP A 318 19.10 -13.08 9.83
C ASP A 318 19.14 -13.13 11.36
N LEU A 319 18.24 -12.40 12.02
CA LEU A 319 18.10 -12.43 13.48
C LEU A 319 16.82 -13.15 13.91
N GLN A 320 15.91 -13.41 12.98
CA GLN A 320 14.60 -14.00 13.25
C GLN A 320 14.68 -15.52 13.22
N TYR A 321 15.39 -16.08 12.24
CA TYR A 321 15.45 -17.53 12.01
C TYR A 321 16.80 -18.17 12.32
N GLU A 322 17.79 -17.42 12.83
CA GLU A 322 19.13 -17.94 13.16
C GLU A 322 19.10 -19.20 14.02
N ALA A 323 18.35 -19.16 15.13
CA ALA A 323 18.21 -20.30 16.03
C ALA A 323 17.56 -21.51 15.36
N VAL A 324 16.61 -21.28 14.43
CA VAL A 324 15.95 -22.34 13.66
C VAL A 324 16.92 -22.96 12.66
N PHE A 325 17.68 -22.15 11.93
CA PHE A 325 18.70 -22.62 11.00
C PHE A 325 19.76 -23.44 11.72
N ALA A 326 20.27 -22.93 12.84
CA ALA A 326 21.26 -23.62 13.66
C ALA A 326 20.75 -24.97 14.19
N ALA A 327 19.51 -25.01 14.71
CA ALA A 327 18.89 -26.24 15.20
C ALA A 327 18.69 -27.31 14.11
N ASN A 328 18.62 -26.89 12.84
CA ASN A 328 18.46 -27.76 11.69
C ASN A 328 19.77 -28.01 10.90
N GLY A 329 20.92 -27.58 11.43
CA GLY A 329 22.23 -27.84 10.81
C GLY A 329 22.59 -26.90 9.64
N TYR A 330 21.87 -25.79 9.49
CA TYR A 330 22.07 -24.77 8.45
C TYR A 330 22.71 -23.47 8.98
N ALA A 331 23.37 -23.51 10.14
CA ALA A 331 24.01 -22.33 10.72
C ALA A 331 24.96 -21.65 9.72
N GLY A 332 24.79 -20.34 9.53
CA GLY A 332 25.62 -19.52 8.65
C GLY A 332 25.18 -19.47 7.19
N VAL A 333 24.09 -20.17 6.82
CA VAL A 333 23.42 -20.00 5.52
C VAL A 333 22.52 -18.76 5.51
N ASP A 334 21.94 -18.44 6.67
CA ASP A 334 21.08 -17.32 7.02
C ASP A 334 21.83 -15.97 7.14
N GLY A 335 22.94 -15.82 6.40
CA GLY A 335 23.74 -14.61 6.35
C GLY A 335 23.05 -13.44 5.61
N PRO A 336 23.84 -12.46 5.14
CA PRO A 336 23.36 -11.36 4.30
C PRO A 336 22.50 -11.83 3.13
N GLN A 337 21.39 -11.15 2.83
CA GLN A 337 20.55 -11.48 1.67
C GLN A 337 21.17 -11.02 0.33
N GLY A 338 22.11 -10.07 0.36
CA GLY A 338 22.65 -9.49 -0.86
C GLY A 338 21.68 -8.50 -1.49
N THR A 339 21.56 -8.51 -2.82
CA THR A 339 20.68 -7.57 -3.54
C THR A 339 19.23 -7.98 -3.38
N MET A 340 18.43 -7.13 -2.73
CA MET A 340 17.02 -7.39 -2.40
C MET A 340 16.09 -6.28 -2.89
N GLY A 341 16.50 -5.54 -3.91
CA GLY A 341 15.67 -4.49 -4.48
C GLY A 341 16.42 -3.44 -5.26
N VAL A 342 15.68 -2.41 -5.65
CA VAL A 342 16.16 -1.19 -6.32
C VAL A 342 15.69 0.01 -5.51
N GLN A 343 16.56 1.00 -5.34
CA GLN A 343 16.24 2.28 -4.71
C GLN A 343 16.50 3.44 -5.67
N HIS A 344 15.80 4.55 -5.42
CA HIS A 344 16.00 5.80 -6.11
C HIS A 344 15.63 6.98 -5.22
N TYR A 345 16.61 7.82 -4.89
CA TYR A 345 16.37 9.04 -4.11
C TYR A 345 16.46 10.27 -5.00
N GLU A 346 15.40 11.07 -5.02
CA GLU A 346 15.36 12.30 -5.80
C GLU A 346 14.51 13.38 -5.11
N ARG A 347 15.13 14.53 -4.81
CA ARG A 347 14.47 15.74 -4.29
C ARG A 347 13.54 15.47 -3.08
N GLY A 348 14.00 14.69 -2.10
CA GLY A 348 13.28 14.44 -0.85
C GLY A 348 12.39 13.20 -0.84
N LEU A 349 12.22 12.53 -1.99
CA LEU A 349 11.49 11.27 -2.13
C LEU A 349 12.48 10.12 -2.35
N MET A 350 12.38 9.08 -1.53
CA MET A 350 12.93 7.76 -1.80
C MET A 350 11.82 6.90 -2.42
N TRP A 351 12.10 6.29 -3.57
CA TRP A 351 11.34 5.17 -4.07
C TRP A 351 12.15 3.88 -3.92
N ALA A 352 11.49 2.78 -3.56
CA ALA A 352 12.11 1.47 -3.49
C ALA A 352 11.20 0.39 -4.09
N GLU A 353 11.80 -0.56 -4.80
CA GLU A 353 11.21 -1.84 -5.13
C GLU A 353 11.89 -2.90 -4.27
N THR A 354 11.11 -3.68 -3.54
CA THR A 354 11.57 -4.77 -2.67
C THR A 354 11.39 -6.08 -3.41
N PHE A 355 12.49 -6.78 -3.64
CA PHE A 355 12.43 -8.08 -4.31
C PHE A 355 11.93 -9.18 -3.38
N LEU A 356 11.24 -10.16 -3.95
CA LEU A 356 10.64 -11.29 -3.25
C LEU A 356 9.67 -10.84 -2.15
N SER A 357 8.86 -9.83 -2.44
CA SER A 357 7.89 -9.29 -1.50
C SER A 357 6.57 -8.95 -2.17
N GLY A 358 5.49 -9.25 -1.48
CA GLY A 358 4.15 -8.80 -1.77
C GLY A 358 3.79 -7.49 -1.07
N HIS A 359 2.48 -7.25 -0.97
CA HIS A 359 1.82 -6.04 -0.51
C HIS A 359 2.21 -5.63 0.92
N MET A 360 2.27 -6.62 1.83
CA MET A 360 2.62 -6.43 3.24
C MET A 360 4.14 -6.57 3.41
N GLN A 361 4.93 -5.67 2.82
CA GLN A 361 6.39 -5.86 2.76
C GLN A 361 7.09 -6.17 4.10
N PRO A 362 6.68 -5.59 5.25
CA PRO A 362 7.27 -5.95 6.53
C PRO A 362 7.08 -7.42 6.92
N GLU A 363 6.02 -8.07 6.44
CA GLU A 363 5.78 -9.50 6.62
C GLU A 363 6.71 -10.34 5.74
N PHE A 364 6.77 -10.02 4.44
CA PHE A 364 7.45 -10.86 3.46
C PHE A 364 8.97 -10.61 3.40
N GLN A 365 9.42 -9.37 3.59
CA GLN A 365 10.83 -8.96 3.60
C GLN A 365 11.20 -8.06 4.79
N PRO A 366 11.16 -8.60 6.04
CA PRO A 366 11.36 -7.82 7.26
C PRO A 366 12.73 -7.15 7.36
N ARG A 367 13.79 -7.75 6.80
CA ARG A 367 15.14 -7.18 6.84
C ARG A 367 15.29 -5.96 5.92
N VAL A 368 14.69 -6.02 4.73
CA VAL A 368 14.68 -4.90 3.78
C VAL A 368 13.85 -3.75 4.35
N THR A 369 12.67 -4.04 4.87
CA THR A 369 11.81 -3.02 5.48
C THR A 369 12.36 -2.45 6.78
N TYR A 370 13.13 -3.22 7.56
CA TYR A 370 13.89 -2.67 8.68
C TYR A 370 14.89 -1.60 8.21
N ARG A 371 15.61 -1.87 7.10
CA ARG A 371 16.50 -0.89 6.47
C ARG A 371 15.74 0.34 5.93
N HIS A 372 14.54 0.16 5.38
CA HIS A 372 13.66 1.28 5.01
C HIS A 372 13.34 2.16 6.24
N LEU A 373 12.97 1.54 7.36
CA LEU A 373 12.68 2.24 8.60
C LEU A 373 13.91 2.98 9.15
N GLU A 374 15.10 2.38 9.09
CA GLU A 374 16.35 3.06 9.45
C GLU A 374 16.57 4.33 8.63
N TRP A 375 16.30 4.29 7.34
CA TRP A 375 16.44 5.45 6.46
C TRP A 375 15.43 6.56 6.77
N VAL A 376 14.16 6.19 6.97
CA VAL A 376 13.08 7.13 7.31
C VAL A 376 13.39 7.82 8.65
N LEU A 377 13.87 7.07 9.63
CA LEU A 377 14.28 7.59 10.94
C LEU A 377 15.62 8.37 10.90
N GLY A 378 16.27 8.48 9.73
CA GLY A 378 17.53 9.21 9.55
C GLY A 378 18.74 8.53 10.20
N ARG A 379 18.69 7.21 10.38
CA ARG A 379 19.79 6.40 10.94
C ARG A 379 20.80 6.01 9.85
N VAL A 380 20.34 5.89 8.61
CA VAL A 380 21.17 5.65 7.42
C VAL A 380 20.84 6.67 6.32
N ASN A 381 21.77 6.83 5.37
CA ASN A 381 21.64 7.80 4.27
C ASN A 381 21.12 7.19 2.95
N ALA A 382 21.18 5.87 2.83
CA ALA A 382 20.71 5.08 1.68
C ALA A 382 20.18 3.73 2.19
N LEU A 383 19.41 3.04 1.33
CA LEU A 383 18.87 1.71 1.59
C LEU A 383 19.92 0.63 1.33
#